data_AF-A0A961IXH5-F1
#
_entry.id   AF-A0A961IXH5-F1
#
_cell.length_a   1.000
_cell.length_b   1.000
_cell.length_c   1.000
_cell.angle_alpha   90.00
_cell.angle_beta   90.00
_cell.angle_gamma   90.00
#
_symmetry.space_group_name_H-M   'P 1'
#
loop_
_entity.id
_entity.type
_entity.pdbx_description
1 polymer ?
#
loop_
_entity_poly.entity_id
_entity_poly.type
_entity_poly.pdbx_seq_one_letter_code
_entity_poly.pdbx_strand_id
1 'polypeptide(L)'
;MVIPVDAVLAQALAHVERLPLGDAVIVHNRASGAMVETNAFGALLLDHLTALPDPDTAVAGIAASLERPEAEVRDAVGATLARWTADGVFLTAQRPFPMAVPYRPVAGGAVRHFVLGKRAVALTSEDPALVADLDRALAPLDLGAARRPAPGAPLRLEVLRHAAGYGVFRNGAPVWSVAGYELTRFHLLREIMDGLVGPERVGAQLHASAVSLSGRALVFAGASGSGKSTLATLLLGAGCAQVADDHVALSTGGGHLFAFPTRPNLKPGTAALPELRAI
;
A
#
# COMPACT_ATOMS: atom_id res chain seq x y z
N MET A 1 16.32 9.56 -22.01
CA MET A 1 16.21 10.19 -20.67
C MET A 1 17.50 9.83 -19.94
N VAL A 2 18.30 10.83 -19.58
CA VAL A 2 19.71 10.69 -19.18
C VAL A 2 19.79 10.06 -17.79
N ILE A 3 20.67 9.07 -17.61
CA ILE A 3 21.00 8.45 -16.32
C ILE A 3 21.40 9.58 -15.34
N PRO A 4 21.01 9.54 -14.06
CA PRO A 4 21.38 10.59 -13.12
C PRO A 4 22.91 10.73 -13.04
N VAL A 5 23.40 11.97 -13.04
CA VAL A 5 24.81 12.31 -12.82
C VAL A 5 25.34 11.56 -11.59
N ASP A 6 26.55 11.00 -11.65
CA ASP A 6 27.13 10.01 -10.71
C ASP A 6 26.81 10.23 -9.23
N ALA A 7 26.83 11.49 -8.75
CA ALA A 7 26.51 11.85 -7.36
C ALA A 7 25.05 11.54 -6.97
N VAL A 8 24.08 11.73 -7.88
CA VAL A 8 22.66 11.43 -7.65
C VAL A 8 22.42 9.92 -7.63
N LEU A 9 23.11 9.19 -8.49
CA LEU A 9 23.03 7.73 -8.54
C LEU A 9 23.55 7.11 -7.24
N ALA A 10 24.72 7.54 -6.76
CA ALA A 10 25.29 7.10 -5.48
C ALA A 10 24.34 7.38 -4.31
N GLN A 11 23.75 8.58 -4.25
CA GLN A 11 22.78 8.93 -3.21
C GLN A 11 21.53 8.04 -3.27
N ALA A 12 21.01 7.77 -4.46
CA ALA A 12 19.84 6.91 -4.61
C ALA A 12 20.14 5.46 -4.20
N LEU A 13 21.29 4.92 -4.59
CA LEU A 13 21.71 3.56 -4.24
C LEU A 13 21.87 3.34 -2.73
N ALA A 14 22.20 4.38 -1.95
CA ALA A 14 22.22 4.30 -0.49
C ALA A 14 20.85 3.98 0.14
N HIS A 15 19.76 4.20 -0.60
CA HIS A 15 18.41 3.85 -0.20
C HIS A 15 17.91 2.52 -0.75
N VAL A 16 18.67 1.89 -1.66
CA VAL A 16 18.31 0.64 -2.33
C VAL A 16 18.74 -0.56 -1.48
N GLU A 17 17.84 -1.52 -1.32
CA GLU A 17 18.08 -2.80 -0.68
C GLU A 17 17.60 -3.96 -1.57
N ARG A 18 18.14 -5.15 -1.29
CA ARG A 18 17.76 -6.39 -1.96
C ARG A 18 16.96 -7.26 -1.02
N LEU A 19 15.83 -7.73 -1.50
CA LEU A 19 14.99 -8.67 -0.77
C LEU A 19 14.89 -9.96 -1.60
N PRO A 20 15.37 -11.11 -1.11
CA PRO A 20 15.26 -12.37 -1.84
C PRO A 20 13.79 -12.81 -1.93
N LEU A 21 13.36 -13.29 -3.10
CA LEU A 21 12.01 -13.78 -3.34
C LEU A 21 12.02 -15.02 -4.25
N GLY A 22 12.14 -16.21 -3.65
CA GLY A 22 12.28 -17.45 -4.42
C GLY A 22 13.53 -17.38 -5.32
N ASP A 23 13.35 -17.59 -6.62
CA ASP A 23 14.40 -17.50 -7.63
C ASP A 23 14.63 -16.05 -8.15
N ALA A 24 13.83 -15.10 -7.68
CA ALA A 24 13.91 -13.69 -8.04
C ALA A 24 14.52 -12.84 -6.90
N VAL A 25 14.93 -11.62 -7.24
CA VAL A 25 15.34 -10.60 -6.28
C VAL A 25 14.42 -9.40 -6.43
N ILE A 26 13.90 -8.89 -5.32
CA ILE A 26 13.23 -7.59 -5.29
C ILE A 26 14.27 -6.53 -5.00
N VAL A 27 14.36 -5.52 -5.88
CA VAL A 27 15.10 -4.29 -5.64
C VAL A 27 14.12 -3.27 -5.07
N HIS A 28 14.34 -2.86 -3.83
CA HIS A 28 13.49 -1.93 -3.11
C HIS A 28 14.25 -0.64 -2.80
N ASN A 29 13.75 0.51 -3.23
CA ASN A 29 14.27 1.81 -2.80
C ASN A 29 13.38 2.35 -1.66
N ARG A 30 13.94 2.44 -0.45
CA ARG A 30 13.22 2.89 0.76
C ARG A 30 12.84 4.36 0.75
N ALA A 31 13.55 5.20 0.01
CA ALA A 31 13.25 6.64 -0.08
C ALA A 31 12.12 6.93 -1.06
N SER A 32 12.05 6.20 -2.17
CA SER A 32 11.02 6.37 -3.19
C SER A 32 9.81 5.45 -3.03
N GLY A 33 9.98 4.33 -2.32
CA GLY A 33 9.01 3.24 -2.23
C GLY A 33 8.95 2.34 -3.47
N ALA A 34 9.84 2.53 -4.44
CA ALA A 34 9.87 1.70 -5.65
C ALA A 34 10.28 0.26 -5.31
N MET A 35 9.50 -0.71 -5.76
CA MET A 35 9.81 -2.14 -5.68
C MET A 35 9.75 -2.74 -7.07
N VAL A 36 10.87 -3.31 -7.54
CA VAL A 36 10.93 -3.98 -8.84
C VAL A 36 11.47 -5.39 -8.67
N GLU A 37 10.83 -6.35 -9.33
CA GLU A 37 11.35 -7.70 -9.45
C GLU A 37 12.45 -7.73 -10.51
N THR A 38 13.55 -8.43 -10.22
CA THR A 38 14.64 -8.63 -11.16
C THR A 38 15.17 -10.05 -11.13
N ASN A 39 15.78 -10.44 -12.25
CA ASN A 39 16.49 -11.70 -12.43
C ASN A 39 17.96 -11.59 -11.97
N ALA A 40 18.70 -12.70 -12.12
CA ALA A 40 20.12 -12.78 -11.79
C ALA A 40 20.99 -11.71 -12.47
N PHE A 41 20.69 -11.35 -13.73
CA PHE A 41 21.42 -10.30 -14.44
C PHE A 41 21.26 -8.93 -13.77
N GLY A 42 20.03 -8.54 -13.43
CA GLY A 42 19.81 -7.27 -12.73
C GLY A 42 20.36 -7.27 -11.30
N ALA A 43 20.37 -8.42 -10.61
CA ALA A 43 21.06 -8.55 -9.33
C ALA A 43 22.56 -8.30 -9.48
N LEU A 44 23.21 -8.90 -10.49
CA LEU A 44 24.61 -8.66 -10.80
C LEU A 44 24.88 -7.18 -11.16
N LEU A 45 24.03 -6.57 -11.97
CA LEU A 45 24.13 -5.14 -12.29
C LEU A 45 24.07 -4.27 -11.04
N LEU A 46 23.13 -4.54 -10.14
CA LEU A 46 23.03 -3.81 -8.88
C LEU A 46 24.28 -4.00 -8.01
N ASP A 47 25.02 -5.11 -8.12
CA ASP A 47 26.22 -5.36 -7.31
C ASP A 47 27.34 -4.45 -7.77
N HIS A 48 27.55 -4.40 -9.09
CA HIS A 48 28.50 -3.49 -9.69
C HIS A 48 28.18 -2.03 -9.37
N LEU A 49 26.92 -1.60 -9.53
CA LEU A 49 26.51 -0.23 -9.23
C LEU A 49 26.67 0.14 -7.76
N THR A 50 26.44 -0.80 -6.84
CA THR A 50 26.60 -0.56 -5.40
C THR A 50 28.08 -0.44 -5.03
N ALA A 51 28.96 -1.23 -5.67
CA ALA A 51 30.40 -1.18 -5.44
C ALA A 51 31.03 0.09 -6.02
N LEU A 52 30.64 0.46 -7.25
CA LEU A 52 31.01 1.70 -7.90
C LEU A 52 29.80 2.22 -8.69
N PRO A 53 29.22 3.38 -8.33
CA PRO A 53 28.05 3.99 -9.00
C PRO A 53 28.34 4.53 -10.41
N ASP A 54 28.94 3.71 -11.28
CA ASP A 54 29.29 4.03 -12.65
C ASP A 54 28.77 2.92 -13.60
N PRO A 55 27.75 3.22 -14.44
CA PRO A 55 27.23 2.29 -15.42
C PRO A 55 28.26 1.75 -16.41
N ASP A 56 29.24 2.56 -16.83
CA ASP A 56 30.22 2.14 -17.84
C ASP A 56 31.20 1.11 -17.24
N THR A 57 31.67 1.35 -16.01
CA THR A 57 32.44 0.34 -15.26
C THR A 57 31.62 -0.93 -14.99
N ALA A 58 30.32 -0.79 -14.70
CA ALA A 58 29.44 -1.96 -14.51
C ALA A 58 29.33 -2.80 -15.80
N VAL A 59 29.19 -2.17 -16.97
CA VAL A 59 29.18 -2.88 -18.27
C VAL A 59 30.45 -3.70 -18.46
N ALA A 60 31.62 -3.09 -18.25
CA ALA A 60 32.91 -3.78 -18.41
C ALA A 60 33.04 -4.97 -17.45
N GLY A 61 32.67 -4.78 -16.17
CA GLY A 61 32.73 -5.83 -15.16
C GLY A 61 31.78 -7.01 -15.41
N ILE A 62 30.56 -6.72 -15.87
CA ILE A 62 29.56 -7.74 -16.21
C ILE A 62 29.97 -8.49 -17.48
N ALA A 63 30.43 -7.78 -18.51
CA ALA A 63 30.89 -8.39 -19.76
C ALA A 63 32.04 -9.38 -19.53
N ALA A 64 33.01 -9.02 -18.69
CA ALA A 64 34.08 -9.91 -18.29
C ALA A 64 33.55 -11.13 -17.50
N SER A 65 32.62 -10.92 -16.57
CA SER A 65 32.09 -11.99 -15.70
C SER A 65 31.19 -12.99 -16.44
N LEU A 66 30.51 -12.55 -17.49
CA LEU A 66 29.60 -13.38 -18.31
C LEU A 66 30.27 -13.90 -19.59
N GLU A 67 31.52 -13.53 -19.86
CA GLU A 67 32.24 -13.84 -21.10
C GLU A 67 31.44 -13.40 -22.36
N ARG A 68 30.88 -12.19 -22.33
CA ARG A 68 30.04 -11.62 -23.41
C ARG A 68 30.67 -10.36 -23.99
N PRO A 69 30.36 -10.02 -25.26
CA PRO A 69 30.78 -8.74 -25.84
C PRO A 69 30.19 -7.55 -25.05
N GLU A 70 31.02 -6.54 -24.74
CA GLU A 70 30.58 -5.34 -24.01
C GLU A 70 29.39 -4.63 -24.68
N ALA A 71 29.32 -4.65 -26.02
CA ALA A 71 28.21 -4.01 -26.74
C ALA A 71 26.85 -4.63 -26.38
N GLU A 72 26.78 -5.96 -26.29
CA GLU A 72 25.54 -6.65 -25.92
C GLU A 72 25.17 -6.39 -24.45
N VAL A 73 26.16 -6.41 -23.56
CA VAL A 73 25.96 -6.10 -22.14
C VAL A 73 25.52 -4.65 -21.96
N ARG A 74 26.10 -3.72 -22.71
CA ARG A 74 25.73 -2.29 -22.67
C ARG A 74 24.26 -2.08 -23.00
N ASP A 75 23.75 -2.76 -24.04
CA ASP A 75 22.34 -2.67 -24.40
C ASP A 75 21.42 -3.21 -23.29
N ALA A 76 21.78 -4.37 -22.71
CA ALA A 76 21.02 -4.98 -21.62
C ALA A 76 21.04 -4.14 -20.33
N VAL A 77 22.21 -3.59 -19.97
CA VAL A 77 22.37 -2.66 -18.84
C VAL A 77 21.56 -1.39 -19.09
N GLY A 78 21.66 -0.77 -20.26
CA GLY A 78 20.92 0.43 -20.63
C GLY A 78 19.40 0.22 -20.54
N ALA A 79 18.89 -0.89 -21.06
CA ALA A 79 17.47 -1.22 -20.97
C ALA A 79 17.01 -1.42 -19.52
N THR A 80 17.80 -2.11 -18.69
CA THR A 80 17.48 -2.35 -17.28
C THR A 80 17.48 -1.05 -16.48
N LEU A 81 18.51 -0.20 -16.66
CA LEU A 81 18.62 1.11 -16.03
C LEU A 81 17.49 2.04 -16.44
N ALA A 82 17.11 2.05 -17.72
CA ALA A 82 15.99 2.85 -18.20
C ALA A 82 14.67 2.45 -17.52
N ARG A 83 14.40 1.14 -17.40
CA ARG A 83 13.22 0.62 -16.70
C ARG A 83 13.25 0.99 -15.22
N TRP A 84 14.34 0.70 -14.52
CA TRP A 84 14.50 1.03 -13.10
C TRP A 84 14.40 2.54 -12.82
N THR A 85 14.88 3.38 -13.73
CA THR A 85 14.70 4.84 -13.64
C THR A 85 13.23 5.23 -13.77
N ALA A 86 12.51 4.66 -14.75
CA ALA A 86 11.08 4.91 -14.93
C ALA A 86 10.27 4.48 -13.70
N ASP A 87 10.60 3.33 -13.13
CA ASP A 87 9.98 2.73 -11.94
C ASP A 87 10.36 3.45 -10.64
N GLY A 88 11.36 4.32 -10.67
CA GLY A 88 11.75 5.17 -9.53
C GLY A 88 12.76 4.53 -8.57
N VAL A 89 13.46 3.48 -8.99
CA VAL A 89 14.53 2.81 -8.22
C VAL A 89 15.68 3.76 -7.89
N PHE A 90 15.92 4.78 -8.72
CA PHE A 90 17.01 5.75 -8.52
C PHE A 90 16.57 7.13 -8.02
N LEU A 91 15.39 7.21 -7.41
CA LEU A 91 14.94 8.46 -6.78
C LEU A 91 15.45 8.55 -5.33
N THR A 92 15.74 9.77 -4.88
CA THR A 92 16.19 10.06 -3.51
C THR A 92 15.06 10.48 -2.58
N ALA A 93 13.83 10.54 -3.10
CA ALA A 93 12.61 10.81 -2.36
C ALA A 93 11.40 10.25 -3.12
N GLN A 94 10.25 10.15 -2.45
CA GLN A 94 8.99 9.81 -3.12
C GLN A 94 8.64 10.84 -4.19
N ARG A 95 8.07 10.37 -5.31
CA ARG A 95 7.52 11.29 -6.32
C ARG A 95 6.34 12.04 -5.70
N PRO A 96 6.26 13.37 -5.88
CA PRO A 96 5.03 14.08 -5.56
C PRO A 96 3.88 13.53 -6.42
N PHE A 97 2.68 13.55 -5.86
CA PHE A 97 1.50 13.07 -6.58
C PHE A 97 1.23 13.95 -7.82
N PRO A 98 1.14 13.36 -9.03
CA PRO A 98 1.07 14.12 -10.28
C PRO A 98 -0.19 14.98 -10.43
N MET A 99 -1.26 14.66 -9.69
CA MET A 99 -2.49 15.46 -9.63
C MET A 99 -2.92 15.68 -8.18
N ALA A 100 -2.00 16.17 -7.34
CA ALA A 100 -2.34 16.52 -5.96
C ALA A 100 -3.35 17.67 -5.94
N VAL A 101 -4.47 17.47 -5.23
CA VAL A 101 -5.35 18.59 -4.88
C VAL A 101 -4.55 19.53 -3.96
N PRO A 102 -4.54 20.86 -4.20
CA PRO A 102 -3.90 21.79 -3.29
C PRO A 102 -4.53 21.70 -1.90
N TYR A 103 -3.68 21.52 -0.89
CA TYR A 103 -4.17 21.47 0.49
C TYR A 103 -4.77 22.81 0.89
N ARG A 104 -5.93 22.73 1.54
CA ARG A 104 -6.51 23.79 2.37
C ARG A 104 -7.17 23.13 3.58
N PRO A 105 -7.23 23.79 4.74
CA PRO A 105 -8.03 23.30 5.85
C PRO A 105 -9.50 23.13 5.43
N VAL A 106 -10.14 22.05 5.89
CA VAL A 106 -11.57 21.85 5.65
C VAL A 106 -12.35 22.92 6.44
N ALA A 107 -13.00 23.85 5.73
CA ALA A 107 -13.71 24.97 6.37
C ALA A 107 -15.05 24.56 7.00
N GLY A 108 -15.62 23.42 6.61
CA GLY A 108 -16.87 22.88 7.14
C GLY A 108 -17.16 21.50 6.53
N GLY A 109 -17.88 20.65 7.26
CA GLY A 109 -18.14 19.28 6.82
C GLY A 109 -18.48 18.33 7.96
N ALA A 110 -18.52 17.04 7.64
CA ALA A 110 -18.70 15.99 8.62
C ALA A 110 -17.37 15.69 9.33
N VAL A 111 -17.44 15.58 10.66
CA VAL A 111 -16.32 15.20 11.52
C VAL A 111 -16.64 13.87 12.17
N ARG A 112 -15.70 12.93 12.11
CA ARG A 112 -15.81 11.64 12.78
C ARG A 112 -14.50 11.23 13.43
N HIS A 113 -14.58 10.80 14.69
CA HIS A 113 -13.45 10.22 15.40
C HIS A 113 -13.62 8.72 15.50
N PHE A 114 -12.57 7.99 15.12
CA PHE A 114 -12.46 6.55 15.29
C PHE A 114 -11.42 6.30 16.39
N VAL A 115 -11.76 5.48 17.38
CA VAL A 115 -10.87 5.17 18.50
C VAL A 115 -10.79 3.68 18.75
N LEU A 116 -9.56 3.18 18.87
CA LEU A 116 -9.25 1.80 19.18
C LEU A 116 -8.15 1.76 20.26
N GLY A 117 -8.55 1.45 21.49
CA GLY A 117 -7.66 1.49 22.65
C GLY A 117 -7.07 2.89 22.88
N LYS A 118 -5.75 3.04 22.71
CA LYS A 118 -5.02 4.31 22.89
C LYS A 118 -4.80 5.07 21.58
N ARG A 119 -5.22 4.53 20.44
CA ARG A 119 -5.03 5.17 19.12
C ARG A 119 -6.33 5.78 18.63
N ALA A 120 -6.20 6.89 17.91
CA ALA A 120 -7.33 7.66 17.41
C ALA A 120 -7.04 8.22 16.01
N VAL A 121 -8.06 8.21 15.16
CA VAL A 121 -8.08 8.85 13.85
C VAL A 121 -9.22 9.88 13.83
N ALA A 122 -8.90 11.12 13.49
CA ALA A 122 -9.87 12.20 13.33
C ALA A 122 -10.04 12.48 11.83
N LEU A 123 -11.21 12.13 11.29
CA LEU A 123 -11.59 12.36 9.90
C LEU A 123 -12.46 13.62 9.81
N THR A 124 -12.07 14.55 8.95
CA THR A 124 -12.88 15.71 8.56
C THR A 124 -13.09 15.68 7.05
N SER A 125 -14.33 15.82 6.59
CA SER A 125 -14.67 15.68 5.16
C SER A 125 -15.72 16.70 4.73
N GLU A 126 -15.48 17.37 3.60
CA GLU A 126 -16.48 18.18 2.88
C GLU A 126 -17.64 17.33 2.29
N ASP A 127 -17.55 16.00 2.38
CA ASP A 127 -18.57 15.05 1.96
C ASP A 127 -19.10 14.23 3.16
N PRO A 128 -20.29 14.58 3.69
CA PRO A 128 -20.93 13.82 4.77
C PRO A 128 -21.33 12.39 4.37
N ALA A 129 -21.68 12.15 3.10
CA ALA A 129 -22.09 10.83 2.64
C ALA A 129 -20.92 9.84 2.69
N LEU A 130 -19.73 10.31 2.30
CA LEU A 130 -18.49 9.53 2.40
C LEU A 130 -18.19 9.13 3.85
N VAL A 131 -18.38 10.04 4.81
CA VAL A 131 -18.19 9.73 6.25
C VAL A 131 -19.20 8.69 6.72
N ALA A 132 -20.47 8.84 6.34
CA ALA A 132 -21.52 7.89 6.71
C ALA A 132 -21.27 6.48 6.12
N ASP A 133 -20.73 6.39 4.91
CA ASP A 133 -20.37 5.11 4.30
C ASP A 133 -19.17 4.45 4.99
N LEU A 134 -18.15 5.24 5.36
CA LEU A 134 -17.02 4.74 6.15
C LEU A 134 -17.48 4.24 7.53
N ASP A 135 -18.36 4.99 8.20
CA ASP A 135 -18.98 4.57 9.47
C ASP A 135 -19.74 3.24 9.31
N ARG A 136 -20.50 3.08 8.22
CA ARG A 136 -21.21 1.83 7.95
C ARG A 136 -20.22 0.69 7.72
N ALA A 137 -19.17 0.92 6.95
CA ALA A 137 -18.13 -0.08 6.68
C ALA A 137 -17.40 -0.52 7.95
N LEU A 138 -17.14 0.41 8.88
CA LEU A 138 -16.41 0.17 10.13
C LEU A 138 -17.31 -0.26 11.30
N ALA A 139 -18.64 -0.29 11.12
CA ALA A 139 -19.58 -0.67 12.17
C ALA A 139 -19.26 -1.99 12.92
N PRO A 140 -18.75 -3.06 12.27
CA PRO A 140 -18.44 -4.32 12.98
C PRO A 140 -17.33 -4.20 14.03
N LEU A 141 -16.47 -3.18 13.94
CA LEU A 141 -15.41 -2.93 14.91
C LEU A 141 -15.90 -2.25 16.19
N ASP A 142 -17.16 -1.78 16.22
CA ASP A 142 -17.74 -1.01 17.33
C ASP A 142 -16.80 0.10 17.84
N LEU A 143 -16.20 0.83 16.90
CA LEU A 143 -15.24 1.89 17.20
C LEU A 143 -15.98 3.00 17.95
N GLY A 144 -15.63 3.18 19.22
CA GLY A 144 -16.29 4.14 20.09
C GLY A 144 -16.28 5.55 19.48
N ALA A 145 -17.42 6.23 19.54
CA ALA A 145 -17.48 7.67 19.33
C ALA A 145 -16.79 8.33 20.52
N ALA A 146 -15.47 8.54 20.42
CA ALA A 146 -14.72 9.05 21.56
C ALA A 146 -15.21 10.44 21.97
N ARG A 147 -15.81 10.51 23.16
CA ARG A 147 -16.13 11.78 23.84
C ARG A 147 -14.87 12.54 24.30
N ARG A 148 -13.70 11.89 24.29
CA ARG A 148 -12.41 12.52 24.66
C ARG A 148 -11.25 11.89 23.86
N PRO A 149 -10.34 12.69 23.28
CA PRO A 149 -9.17 12.15 22.58
C PRO A 149 -8.32 11.29 23.51
N ALA A 150 -7.77 10.18 23.00
CA ALA A 150 -6.76 9.39 23.70
C ALA A 150 -5.53 10.26 24.07
N PRO A 151 -4.71 9.86 25.06
CA PRO A 151 -3.46 10.56 25.32
C PRO A 151 -2.51 10.45 24.11
N GLY A 152 -2.45 11.51 23.31
CA GLY A 152 -1.70 11.60 22.05
C GLY A 152 -2.50 12.37 20.99
N ALA A 153 -1.83 13.11 20.10
CA ALA A 153 -2.52 13.76 18.99
C ALA A 153 -3.06 12.69 18.03
N PRO A 154 -4.37 12.71 17.67
CA PRO A 154 -4.92 11.75 16.73
C PRO A 154 -4.28 11.91 15.35
N LEU A 155 -4.24 10.82 14.58
CA LEU A 155 -3.95 10.92 13.16
C LEU A 155 -5.06 11.74 12.51
N ARG A 156 -4.72 12.84 11.83
CA ARG A 156 -5.71 13.68 11.14
C ARG A 156 -5.83 13.26 9.69
N LEU A 157 -7.05 12.96 9.26
CA LEU A 157 -7.42 12.74 7.87
C LEU A 157 -8.37 13.84 7.44
N GLU A 158 -8.07 14.50 6.33
CA GLU A 158 -8.88 15.57 5.77
C GLU A 158 -9.23 15.23 4.32
N VAL A 159 -10.51 15.39 3.98
CA VAL A 159 -11.04 15.10 2.64
C VAL A 159 -11.62 16.36 2.04
N LEU A 160 -11.04 16.78 0.92
CA LEU A 160 -11.47 17.93 0.14
C LEU A 160 -12.18 17.43 -1.13
N ARG A 161 -13.32 18.02 -1.46
CA ARG A 161 -13.93 17.87 -2.77
C ARG A 161 -13.09 18.63 -3.81
N HIS A 162 -13.04 18.06 -4.99
CA HIS A 162 -12.40 18.61 -6.17
C HIS A 162 -13.29 18.34 -7.39
N ALA A 163 -13.20 19.15 -8.44
CA ALA A 163 -14.05 18.99 -9.63
C ALA A 163 -13.93 17.59 -10.28
N ALA A 164 -12.76 16.96 -10.16
CA ALA A 164 -12.48 15.61 -10.67
C ALA A 164 -12.61 14.49 -9.61
N GLY A 165 -13.08 14.78 -8.40
CA GLY A 165 -13.22 13.79 -7.32
C GLY A 165 -12.85 14.34 -5.95
N TYR A 166 -11.87 13.71 -5.29
CA TYR A 166 -11.48 14.01 -3.92
C TYR A 166 -9.97 14.09 -3.77
N GLY A 167 -9.51 15.03 -2.94
CA GLY A 167 -8.16 15.05 -2.40
C GLY A 167 -8.17 14.61 -0.94
N VAL A 168 -7.22 13.77 -0.54
CA VAL A 168 -7.10 13.29 0.84
C VAL A 168 -5.75 13.63 1.41
N PHE A 169 -5.76 14.11 2.65
CA PHE A 169 -4.58 14.59 3.35
C PHE A 169 -4.47 13.92 4.71
N ARG A 170 -3.25 13.50 5.03
CA ARG A 170 -2.83 12.96 6.31
C ARG A 170 -1.96 13.98 7.01
N ASN A 171 -2.45 14.55 8.11
CA ASN A 171 -1.78 15.64 8.83
C ASN A 171 -1.37 16.80 7.91
N GLY A 172 -2.19 17.13 6.92
CA GLY A 172 -1.93 18.18 5.91
C GLY A 172 -1.06 17.75 4.71
N ALA A 173 -0.45 16.57 4.74
CA ALA A 173 0.29 16.03 3.59
C ALA A 173 -0.64 15.22 2.68
N PRO A 174 -0.60 15.38 1.34
CA PRO A 174 -1.43 14.59 0.44
C PRO A 174 -1.07 13.11 0.52
N VAL A 175 -2.08 12.24 0.45
CA VAL A 175 -1.90 10.78 0.54
C VAL A 175 -2.00 10.09 -0.83
N TRP A 176 -2.70 10.70 -1.80
CA TRP A 176 -2.75 10.27 -3.20
C TRP A 176 -3.13 11.44 -4.13
N SER A 177 -3.12 11.17 -5.45
CA SER A 177 -3.66 12.10 -6.47
C SER A 177 -5.18 12.22 -6.36
N VAL A 178 -5.81 13.16 -7.06
CA VAL A 178 -7.28 13.20 -7.10
C VAL A 178 -7.89 11.82 -7.47
N ALA A 179 -8.89 11.39 -6.72
CA ALA A 179 -9.54 10.09 -6.91
C ALA A 179 -11.06 10.21 -6.91
N GLY A 180 -11.75 9.31 -7.62
CA GLY A 180 -13.20 9.17 -7.55
C GLY A 180 -13.68 8.63 -6.19
N TYR A 181 -14.99 8.61 -5.98
CA TYR A 181 -15.63 8.23 -4.71
C TYR A 181 -15.18 6.85 -4.18
N GLU A 182 -15.29 5.81 -5.02
CA GLU A 182 -14.99 4.43 -4.61
C GLU A 182 -13.54 4.24 -4.17
N LEU A 183 -12.60 4.76 -4.97
CA LEU A 183 -11.17 4.68 -4.68
C LEU A 183 -10.82 5.51 -3.43
N THR A 184 -11.48 6.65 -3.24
CA THR A 184 -11.31 7.49 -2.04
C THR A 184 -11.79 6.76 -0.80
N ARG A 185 -12.96 6.12 -0.84
CA ARG A 185 -13.46 5.31 0.28
C ARG A 185 -12.52 4.16 0.61
N PHE A 186 -12.07 3.42 -0.42
CA PHE A 186 -11.12 2.31 -0.27
C PHE A 186 -9.83 2.75 0.42
N HIS A 187 -9.18 3.82 -0.06
CA HIS A 187 -7.95 4.29 0.56
C HIS A 187 -8.16 4.95 1.93
N LEU A 188 -9.32 5.56 2.20
CA LEU A 188 -9.63 6.07 3.55
C LEU A 188 -9.77 4.94 4.57
N LEU A 189 -10.41 3.80 4.22
CA LEU A 189 -10.43 2.63 5.09
C LEU A 189 -9.01 2.14 5.40
N ARG A 190 -8.13 2.15 4.39
CA ARG A 190 -6.71 1.86 4.54
C ARG A 190 -6.02 2.75 5.57
N GLU A 191 -6.14 4.08 5.41
CA GLU A 191 -5.49 5.04 6.31
C GLU A 191 -6.07 5.02 7.73
N ILE A 192 -7.39 4.78 7.86
CA ILE A 192 -8.04 4.60 9.16
C ILE A 192 -7.48 3.34 9.85
N MET A 193 -7.40 2.22 9.13
CA MET A 193 -6.81 0.98 9.65
C MET A 193 -5.36 1.21 10.10
N ASP A 194 -4.52 1.82 9.25
CA ASP A 194 -3.12 2.08 9.59
C ASP A 194 -3.01 2.95 10.85
N GLY A 195 -3.81 4.01 10.95
CA GLY A 195 -3.82 4.88 12.13
C GLY A 195 -4.28 4.19 13.42
N LEU A 196 -5.27 3.29 13.33
CA LEU A 196 -5.84 2.59 14.49
C LEU A 196 -5.02 1.36 14.92
N VAL A 197 -4.46 0.61 13.96
CA VAL A 197 -3.59 -0.53 14.23
C VAL A 197 -2.22 -0.05 14.71
N GLY A 198 -1.70 1.01 14.10
CA GLY A 198 -0.37 1.57 14.33
C GLY A 198 0.54 1.27 13.13
N PRO A 199 0.96 2.28 12.34
CA PRO A 199 1.78 2.06 11.15
C PRO A 199 3.13 1.40 11.46
N GLU A 200 3.66 1.59 12.66
CA GLU A 200 4.88 0.95 13.15
C GLU A 200 4.75 -0.56 13.38
N ARG A 201 3.51 -1.08 13.39
CA ARG A 201 3.21 -2.50 13.63
C ARG A 201 2.86 -3.24 12.34
N VAL A 202 2.48 -2.51 11.29
CA VAL A 202 2.03 -3.06 10.01
C VAL A 202 3.22 -3.11 9.05
N GLY A 203 3.63 -4.33 8.66
CA GLY A 203 4.72 -4.51 7.70
C GLY A 203 4.25 -4.47 6.25
N ALA A 204 3.03 -4.94 6.00
CA ALA A 204 2.43 -4.93 4.67
C ALA A 204 0.90 -4.95 4.77
N GLN A 205 0.24 -4.49 3.72
CA GLN A 205 -1.21 -4.62 3.56
C GLN A 205 -1.54 -5.27 2.23
N LEU A 206 -2.35 -6.31 2.29
CA LEU A 206 -2.76 -7.06 1.11
C LEU A 206 -4.18 -6.68 0.71
N HIS A 207 -4.41 -6.50 -0.59
CA HIS A 207 -5.75 -6.47 -1.16
C HIS A 207 -6.33 -7.88 -1.20
N ALA A 208 -6.84 -8.32 -0.04
CA ALA A 208 -7.23 -9.68 0.24
C ALA A 208 -8.43 -9.71 1.19
N SER A 209 -9.04 -10.87 1.32
CA SER A 209 -10.01 -11.17 2.40
C SER A 209 -9.36 -12.16 3.35
N ALA A 210 -9.73 -12.11 4.64
CA ALA A 210 -9.21 -13.04 5.62
C ALA A 210 -10.29 -13.47 6.61
N VAL A 211 -10.20 -14.74 7.02
CA VAL A 211 -11.01 -15.32 8.09
C VAL A 211 -10.10 -16.01 9.10
N SER A 212 -10.62 -16.28 10.29
CA SER A 212 -9.91 -17.03 11.33
C SER A 212 -10.76 -18.17 11.87
N LEU A 213 -10.09 -19.27 12.22
CA LEU A 213 -10.68 -20.42 12.88
C LEU A 213 -9.66 -20.93 13.91
N SER A 214 -10.09 -21.07 15.17
CA SER A 214 -9.24 -21.58 16.26
C SER A 214 -7.90 -20.85 16.39
N GLY A 215 -7.91 -19.51 16.28
CA GLY A 215 -6.71 -18.66 16.42
C GLY A 215 -5.75 -18.69 15.23
N ARG A 216 -6.07 -19.41 14.15
CA ARG A 216 -5.32 -19.40 12.89
C ARG A 216 -6.08 -18.60 11.85
N ALA A 217 -5.36 -17.91 10.97
CA ALA A 217 -5.97 -17.13 9.91
C ALA A 217 -5.70 -17.74 8.53
N LEU A 218 -6.70 -17.64 7.65
CA LEU A 218 -6.60 -17.97 6.23
C LEU A 218 -6.80 -16.69 5.43
N VAL A 219 -5.86 -16.40 4.54
CA VAL A 219 -5.86 -15.22 3.68
C VAL A 219 -6.17 -15.65 2.25
N PHE A 220 -7.17 -15.02 1.66
CA PHE A 220 -7.57 -15.20 0.27
C PHE A 220 -6.99 -14.05 -0.56
N ALA A 221 -5.92 -14.33 -1.29
CA ALA A 221 -5.35 -13.41 -2.27
C ALA A 221 -5.80 -13.79 -3.69
N GLY A 222 -5.96 -12.81 -4.56
CA GLY A 222 -6.44 -13.05 -5.93
C GLY A 222 -6.95 -11.77 -6.59
N ALA A 223 -7.16 -11.83 -7.90
CA ALA A 223 -7.65 -10.70 -8.69
C ALA A 223 -9.02 -10.18 -8.19
N SER A 224 -9.33 -8.92 -8.49
CA SER A 224 -10.66 -8.38 -8.20
C SER A 224 -11.75 -9.21 -8.90
N GLY A 225 -12.80 -9.57 -8.17
CA GLY A 225 -13.87 -10.43 -8.69
C GLY A 225 -13.59 -11.93 -8.68
N SER A 226 -12.44 -12.41 -8.19
CA SER A 226 -12.14 -13.84 -8.09
C SER A 226 -12.92 -14.59 -7.00
N GLY A 227 -13.84 -13.92 -6.29
CA GLY A 227 -14.66 -14.52 -5.23
C GLY A 227 -14.07 -14.50 -3.81
N LYS A 228 -12.99 -13.75 -3.55
CA LYS A 228 -12.35 -13.66 -2.21
C LYS A 228 -13.34 -13.35 -1.08
N SER A 229 -14.06 -12.22 -1.21
CA SER A 229 -15.03 -11.76 -0.21
C SER A 229 -16.23 -12.69 -0.11
N THR A 230 -16.67 -13.26 -1.24
CA THR A 230 -17.75 -14.26 -1.27
C THR A 230 -17.37 -15.52 -0.48
N LEU A 231 -16.19 -16.08 -0.74
CA LEU A 231 -15.68 -17.26 -0.03
C LEU A 231 -15.45 -16.97 1.45
N ALA A 232 -14.86 -15.83 1.77
CA ALA A 232 -14.67 -15.40 3.16
C ALA A 232 -16.01 -15.30 3.90
N THR A 233 -17.05 -14.76 3.25
CA THR A 233 -18.40 -14.64 3.83
C THR A 233 -19.04 -16.01 4.03
N LEU A 234 -18.91 -16.93 3.06
CA LEU A 234 -19.43 -18.30 3.19
C LEU A 234 -18.82 -19.04 4.37
N LEU A 235 -17.53 -18.84 4.63
CA LEU A 235 -16.83 -19.47 5.75
C LEU A 235 -17.28 -18.95 7.12
N LEU A 236 -17.95 -17.80 7.19
CA LEU A 236 -18.57 -17.33 8.43
C LEU A 236 -19.69 -18.28 8.87
N GLY A 237 -20.52 -18.74 7.92
CA GLY A 237 -21.55 -19.75 8.18
C GLY A 237 -20.98 -21.11 8.58
N ALA A 238 -19.71 -21.38 8.25
CA ALA A 238 -18.98 -22.57 8.68
C ALA A 238 -18.26 -22.40 10.03
N GLY A 239 -18.53 -21.31 10.77
CA GLY A 239 -17.97 -21.07 12.10
C GLY A 239 -16.62 -20.33 12.12
N CYS A 240 -16.17 -19.80 10.98
CA CYS A 240 -15.02 -18.90 10.96
C CYS A 240 -15.43 -17.50 11.43
N ALA A 241 -14.48 -16.75 12.01
CA ALA A 241 -14.65 -15.34 12.31
C ALA A 241 -14.00 -14.49 11.22
N GLN A 242 -14.67 -13.41 10.79
CA GLN A 242 -14.11 -12.48 9.82
C GLN A 242 -12.90 -11.76 10.42
N VAL A 243 -11.80 -11.73 9.70
CA VAL A 243 -10.59 -11.00 10.09
C VAL A 243 -10.55 -9.66 9.36
N ALA A 244 -10.72 -9.67 8.04
CA ALA A 244 -10.68 -8.48 7.21
C ALA A 244 -11.33 -8.74 5.84
N ASP A 245 -11.80 -7.68 5.19
CA ASP A 245 -12.15 -7.68 3.77
C ASP A 245 -11.51 -6.44 3.12
N ASP A 246 -10.99 -6.60 1.90
CA ASP A 246 -10.21 -5.63 1.12
C ASP A 246 -8.85 -5.18 1.69
N HIS A 247 -8.68 -5.12 3.01
CA HIS A 247 -7.47 -4.63 3.68
C HIS A 247 -6.97 -5.60 4.76
N VAL A 248 -6.06 -6.51 4.41
CA VAL A 248 -5.43 -7.43 5.37
C VAL A 248 -4.09 -6.84 5.83
N ALA A 249 -4.00 -6.40 7.09
CA ALA A 249 -2.77 -5.87 7.67
C ALA A 249 -1.90 -6.99 8.27
N LEU A 250 -0.72 -7.20 7.69
CA LEU A 250 0.30 -8.12 8.19
C LEU A 250 1.19 -7.42 9.21
N SER A 251 1.56 -8.13 10.28
CA SER A 251 2.50 -7.59 11.26
C SER A 251 3.91 -7.44 10.66
N THR A 252 4.70 -6.52 11.19
CA THR A 252 6.11 -6.33 10.79
C THR A 252 6.96 -7.59 10.93
N GLY A 253 6.57 -8.54 11.79
CA GLY A 253 7.22 -9.84 11.93
C GLY A 253 6.71 -10.93 10.98
N GLY A 254 5.71 -10.65 10.14
CA GLY A 254 5.17 -11.57 9.14
C GLY A 254 4.37 -12.78 9.67
N GLY A 255 4.52 -13.14 10.95
CA GLY A 255 3.87 -14.32 11.55
C GLY A 255 2.43 -14.11 12.01
N HIS A 256 1.92 -12.87 11.97
CA HIS A 256 0.58 -12.52 12.42
C HIS A 256 -0.08 -11.52 11.48
N LEU A 257 -1.40 -11.45 11.54
CA LEU A 257 -2.18 -10.36 10.98
C LEU A 257 -2.98 -9.66 12.07
N PHE A 258 -3.38 -8.42 11.81
CA PHE A 258 -4.30 -7.69 12.67
C PHE A 258 -5.73 -7.90 12.17
N ALA A 259 -6.61 -8.33 13.06
CA ALA A 259 -8.03 -8.34 12.76
C ALA A 259 -8.54 -6.90 12.64
N PHE A 260 -9.11 -6.58 11.48
CA PHE A 260 -9.75 -5.31 11.19
C PHE A 260 -11.01 -5.57 10.36
N PRO A 261 -12.06 -6.20 10.96
CA PRO A 261 -13.24 -6.61 10.22
C PRO A 261 -14.08 -5.40 9.78
N THR A 262 -14.03 -5.10 8.49
CA THR A 262 -14.97 -4.22 7.80
C THR A 262 -16.20 -5.01 7.38
N ARG A 263 -17.33 -4.34 7.12
CA ARG A 263 -18.47 -5.03 6.48
C ARG A 263 -18.03 -5.62 5.14
N PRO A 264 -18.36 -6.90 4.84
CA PRO A 264 -18.04 -7.50 3.55
C PRO A 264 -18.58 -6.67 2.38
N ASN A 265 -17.72 -6.37 1.42
CA ASN A 265 -18.06 -5.58 0.24
C ASN A 265 -18.47 -6.50 -0.92
N LEU A 266 -19.66 -7.09 -0.80
CA LEU A 266 -20.17 -8.04 -1.79
C LEU A 266 -20.73 -7.31 -3.02
N LYS A 267 -20.36 -7.79 -4.20
CA LYS A 267 -20.91 -7.25 -5.46
C LYS A 267 -22.43 -7.49 -5.53
N PRO A 268 -23.19 -6.60 -6.21
CA PRO A 268 -24.62 -6.81 -6.44
C PRO A 268 -24.92 -8.20 -7.00
N GLY A 269 -25.99 -8.83 -6.52
CA GLY A 269 -26.37 -10.20 -6.89
C GLY A 269 -25.71 -11.31 -6.07
N THR A 270 -24.61 -11.03 -5.36
CA THR A 270 -23.93 -12.06 -4.54
C THR A 270 -24.84 -12.58 -3.41
N ALA A 271 -25.65 -11.71 -2.80
CA ALA A 271 -26.61 -12.12 -1.76
C ALA A 271 -27.73 -13.06 -2.27
N ALA A 272 -27.88 -13.23 -3.59
CA ALA A 272 -28.82 -14.17 -4.16
C ALA A 272 -28.29 -15.60 -4.23
N LEU A 273 -26.98 -15.82 -3.98
CA LEU A 273 -26.39 -17.14 -3.96
C LEU A 273 -27.04 -18.00 -2.86
N PRO A 274 -27.50 -19.23 -3.18
CA PRO A 274 -28.16 -20.11 -2.22
C PRO A 274 -27.33 -20.33 -0.95
N GLU A 275 -26.02 -20.45 -1.10
CA GLU A 275 -25.08 -20.72 -0.03
C GLU A 275 -24.95 -19.53 0.94
N LEU A 276 -25.14 -18.30 0.47
CA LEU A 276 -25.14 -17.10 1.31
C LEU A 276 -26.50 -16.80 1.94
N ARG A 277 -27.60 -17.22 1.32
CA ARG A 277 -28.95 -17.08 1.91
C ARG A 277 -29.14 -17.95 3.16
N ALA A 278 -28.31 -18.99 3.31
CA ALA A 278 -28.38 -19.93 4.42
C ALA A 278 -27.59 -19.48 5.67
N ILE A 279 -26.91 -18.33 5.61
CA ILE A 279 -26.04 -17.76 6.65
C ILE A 279 -26.69 -16.48 7.19
#